data_AF-A0A835EZH1-F1
#
_entry.id   AF-A0A835EZH1-F1
#
_cell.length_a   1.000
_cell.length_b   1.000
_cell.length_c   1.000
_cell.angle_alpha   90.00
_cell.angle_beta   90.00
_cell.angle_gamma   90.00
#
_symmetry.space_group_name_H-M   'P 1'
#
loop_
_entity.id
_entity.type
_entity.pdbx_description
1 polymer ?
#
loop_
_entity_poly.entity_id
_entity_poly.type
_entity_poly.pdbx_seq_one_letter_code
_entity_poly.pdbx_strand_id
1 'polypeptide(L)'
;MHRSTYGLPDQQRKVNLSEYVVLSNDSFMISDADTCCCFLLDLQMGRWSAVYPYEVIRSLEYGTEPLPNSCWSGTGFLSGRSVFVDGFICTCSAEGVASYEVTEQDNSYYVSHQIDLKFPWRKYWESYRMCLDYVGKDTTSGAIMLCVVQGKTFLEPCNMMAQHFVYITVVQIKTEKIHDGKLKPETVTHVDIGTSFIEMNERQTWTSNCFVVDP
;
A
#
# COMPACT_ATOMS: atom_id res chain seq x y z
N MET A 1 -18.64 -28.77 26.41
CA MET A 1 -17.33 -28.21 26.03
C MET A 1 -17.45 -27.68 24.61
N HIS A 2 -18.00 -26.48 24.46
CA HIS A 2 -18.18 -25.84 23.15
C HIS A 2 -16.97 -24.94 22.90
N ARG A 3 -16.08 -25.35 21.97
CA ARG A 3 -15.06 -24.47 21.41
C ARG A 3 -15.77 -23.49 20.48
N SER A 4 -15.84 -22.22 20.88
CA SER A 4 -16.16 -21.14 19.95
C SER A 4 -14.87 -20.82 19.20
N THR A 5 -14.85 -21.14 17.91
CA THR A 5 -13.82 -20.70 16.98
C THR A 5 -13.85 -19.18 16.90
N TYR A 6 -12.66 -18.57 16.93
CA TYR A 6 -12.42 -17.16 16.64
C TYR A 6 -13.26 -16.72 15.43
N GLY A 7 -13.92 -15.57 15.58
CA GLY A 7 -14.85 -15.06 14.59
C GLY A 7 -14.22 -15.05 13.21
N LEU A 8 -14.64 -15.99 12.37
CA LEU A 8 -14.53 -15.86 10.92
C LEU A 8 -15.10 -14.48 10.57
N PRO A 9 -14.49 -13.73 9.64
CA PRO A 9 -15.17 -12.57 9.08
C PRO A 9 -16.56 -13.02 8.67
N ASP A 10 -17.58 -12.34 9.19
CA ASP A 10 -18.98 -12.68 8.90
C ASP A 10 -19.15 -12.71 7.38
N GLN A 11 -19.26 -13.92 6.82
CA GLN A 11 -19.32 -14.10 5.37
C GLN A 11 -20.58 -13.48 4.75
N GLN A 12 -21.55 -13.05 5.57
CA GLN A 12 -22.72 -12.29 5.12
C GLN A 12 -22.49 -10.78 5.10
N ARG A 13 -21.43 -10.29 5.74
CA ARG A 13 -21.10 -8.87 5.77
C ARG A 13 -20.58 -8.44 4.40
N LYS A 14 -21.12 -7.35 3.89
CA LYS A 14 -20.59 -6.65 2.72
C LYS A 14 -19.26 -5.97 3.09
N VAL A 15 -18.23 -6.19 2.28
CA VAL A 15 -16.94 -5.50 2.39
C VAL A 15 -17.03 -4.20 1.58
N ASN A 16 -16.64 -3.08 2.18
CA ASN A 16 -16.62 -1.79 1.50
C ASN A 16 -15.21 -1.56 0.97
N LEU A 17 -14.99 -1.66 -0.34
CA LEU A 17 -13.64 -1.59 -0.90
C LEU A 17 -13.10 -0.15 -0.85
N SER A 18 -11.97 0.04 -0.17
CA SER A 18 -11.24 1.33 -0.19
C SER A 18 -10.06 1.31 -1.14
N GLU A 19 -9.17 0.32 -0.99
CA GLU A 19 -7.86 0.28 -1.63
C GLU A 19 -7.48 -1.15 -2.02
N TYR A 20 -6.54 -1.31 -2.96
CA TYR A 20 -6.11 -2.62 -3.43
C TYR A 20 -4.65 -2.67 -3.88
N VAL A 21 -4.10 -3.88 -3.94
CA VAL A 21 -2.81 -4.20 -4.55
C VAL A 21 -2.92 -5.53 -5.31
N VAL A 22 -2.42 -5.53 -6.54
CA VAL A 22 -2.32 -6.76 -7.34
C VAL A 22 -1.05 -7.50 -6.92
N LEU A 23 -1.18 -8.76 -6.50
CA LEU A 23 -0.05 -9.58 -6.05
C LEU A 23 0.47 -10.49 -7.19
N SER A 24 -0.43 -10.93 -8.05
CA SER A 24 -0.12 -11.69 -9.26
C SER A 24 -1.28 -11.57 -10.26
N ASN A 25 -1.18 -12.23 -11.42
CA ASN A 25 -2.28 -12.30 -12.39
C ASN A 25 -3.55 -12.93 -11.80
N ASP A 26 -3.40 -13.76 -10.77
CA ASP A 26 -4.46 -14.58 -10.19
C ASP A 26 -4.76 -14.22 -8.73
N SER A 27 -4.12 -13.18 -8.19
CA SER A 27 -4.35 -12.78 -6.81
C SER A 27 -4.19 -11.30 -6.58
N PHE A 28 -5.06 -10.76 -5.74
CA PHE A 28 -4.98 -9.38 -5.29
C PHE A 28 -5.44 -9.27 -3.84
N MET A 29 -4.97 -8.24 -3.17
CA MET A 29 -5.36 -7.90 -1.81
C MET A 29 -6.16 -6.61 -1.83
N ILE A 30 -7.19 -6.54 -0.99
CA ILE A 30 -8.07 -5.38 -0.82
C ILE A 30 -8.09 -4.95 0.64
N SER A 31 -8.42 -3.68 0.86
CA SER A 31 -8.74 -3.14 2.18
C SER A 31 -10.23 -2.84 2.31
N ASP A 32 -10.79 -3.13 3.48
CA ASP A 32 -12.15 -2.75 3.87
C ASP A 32 -12.14 -1.34 4.50
N ALA A 33 -12.86 -0.40 3.90
CA ALA A 33 -12.99 0.98 4.34
C ALA A 33 -13.55 1.10 5.76
N ASP A 34 -14.41 0.16 6.15
CA ASP A 34 -15.16 0.26 7.41
C ASP A 34 -14.36 -0.32 8.60
N THR A 35 -13.50 -1.32 8.35
CA THR A 35 -12.75 -2.03 9.40
C THR A 35 -11.24 -1.86 9.33
N CYS A 36 -10.74 -1.30 8.22
CA CYS A 36 -9.33 -1.31 7.86
C CYS A 36 -8.72 -2.72 7.72
N CYS A 37 -9.50 -3.80 7.85
CA CYS A 37 -8.99 -5.16 7.66
C CYS A 37 -8.66 -5.40 6.17
N CYS A 38 -7.71 -6.30 5.92
CA CYS A 38 -7.29 -6.64 4.57
C CYS A 38 -7.64 -8.09 4.24
N PHE A 39 -8.01 -8.32 2.98
CA PHE A 39 -8.40 -9.64 2.47
C PHE A 39 -7.67 -9.91 1.16
N LEU A 40 -7.21 -11.14 1.00
CA LEU A 40 -6.61 -11.64 -0.23
C LEU A 40 -7.65 -12.48 -0.97
N LEU A 41 -7.84 -12.16 -2.25
CA LEU A 41 -8.61 -12.98 -3.18
C LEU A 41 -7.67 -13.79 -4.05
N ASP A 42 -7.84 -15.11 -4.01
CA ASP A 42 -7.29 -16.04 -5.00
C ASP A 42 -8.36 -16.28 -6.07
N LEU A 43 -8.08 -15.83 -7.30
CA LEU A 43 -8.98 -15.94 -8.43
C LEU A 43 -9.06 -17.37 -9.00
N GLN A 44 -7.98 -18.15 -8.91
CA GLN A 44 -7.98 -19.53 -9.38
C GLN A 44 -8.87 -20.41 -8.51
N MET A 45 -8.77 -20.25 -7.20
CA MET A 45 -9.53 -21.02 -6.22
C MET A 45 -10.88 -20.39 -5.86
N GLY A 46 -11.10 -19.12 -6.23
CA GLY A 46 -12.26 -18.34 -5.81
C GLY A 46 -12.34 -18.17 -4.29
N ARG A 47 -11.18 -18.12 -3.62
CA ARG A 47 -11.07 -18.17 -2.15
C ARG A 47 -10.66 -16.83 -1.59
N TRP A 48 -11.39 -16.39 -0.57
CA TRP A 48 -11.01 -15.25 0.26
C TRP A 48 -10.24 -15.73 1.49
N SER A 49 -9.11 -15.09 1.76
CA SER A 49 -8.32 -15.28 2.97
C SER A 49 -8.17 -13.95 3.71
N ALA A 50 -8.36 -13.97 5.02
CA ALA A 50 -8.02 -12.82 5.85
C ALA A 50 -6.51 -12.62 5.90
N VAL A 51 -6.07 -11.36 5.92
CA VAL A 51 -4.67 -10.97 6.03
C VAL A 51 -4.45 -10.33 7.40
N TYR A 52 -3.51 -10.89 8.16
CA TYR A 52 -3.26 -10.48 9.54
C TYR A 52 -1.93 -9.74 9.69
N PRO A 53 -1.85 -8.74 10.59
CA PRO A 53 -0.56 -8.21 11.01
C PRO A 53 0.24 -9.28 11.75
N TYR A 54 1.56 -9.32 11.51
CA TYR A 54 2.47 -10.23 12.22
C TYR A 54 2.38 -10.09 13.76
N GLU A 55 2.05 -8.89 14.26
CA GLU A 55 1.87 -8.65 15.70
C GLU A 55 0.73 -9.48 16.32
N VAL A 56 -0.28 -9.84 15.53
CA VAL A 56 -1.38 -10.70 15.97
C VAL A 56 -0.87 -12.13 16.21
N ILE A 57 -0.03 -12.67 15.32
CA ILE A 57 0.62 -13.97 15.55
C ILE A 57 1.44 -13.93 16.83
N ARG A 58 2.27 -12.90 16.99
CA ARG A 58 3.12 -12.74 18.17
C ARG A 58 2.28 -12.75 19.46
N SER A 59 1.14 -12.05 19.48
CA SER A 59 0.25 -12.06 20.64
C SER A 59 -0.33 -13.45 20.94
N LEU A 60 -0.71 -14.22 19.90
CA LEU A 60 -1.22 -15.58 20.02
C LEU A 60 -0.14 -16.55 20.53
N GLU A 61 1.09 -16.43 20.05
CA GLU A 61 2.23 -17.26 20.47
C GLU A 61 2.59 -17.05 21.95
N TYR A 62 2.48 -15.81 22.45
CA TYR A 62 2.73 -15.48 23.85
C TYR A 62 1.49 -15.68 24.75
N GLY A 63 0.40 -16.27 24.24
CA GLY A 63 -0.81 -16.55 25.01
C GLY A 63 -1.53 -15.28 25.50
N THR A 64 -1.32 -14.16 24.82
CA THR A 64 -2.01 -12.89 25.11
C THR A 64 -3.22 -12.79 24.19
N GLU A 65 -4.41 -12.54 24.74
CA GLU A 65 -5.62 -12.34 23.92
C GLU A 65 -5.35 -11.20 22.91
N PRO A 66 -5.42 -11.46 21.59
CA PRO A 66 -5.32 -10.39 20.60
C PRO A 66 -6.48 -9.41 20.82
N LEU A 67 -6.17 -8.11 20.84
CA LEU A 67 -7.19 -7.09 21.03
C LEU A 67 -8.31 -7.28 19.97
N PRO A 68 -9.60 -7.21 20.34
CA PRO A 68 -10.73 -7.51 19.46
C PRO A 68 -10.84 -6.56 18.24
N ASN A 69 -10.07 -5.46 18.23
CA ASN A 69 -9.91 -4.51 17.14
C ASN A 69 -8.46 -4.43 16.62
N SER A 70 -7.72 -5.53 16.65
CA SER A 70 -6.31 -5.59 16.19
C SER A 70 -6.13 -5.50 14.67
N CYS A 71 -7.21 -5.31 13.90
CA CYS A 71 -7.06 -4.80 12.53
C CYS A 71 -6.41 -3.43 12.63
N TRP A 72 -5.19 -3.35 12.07
CA TRP A 72 -4.46 -2.15 11.61
C TRP A 72 -4.79 -0.86 12.39
N SER A 73 -3.82 -0.29 13.12
CA SER A 73 -3.97 1.01 13.81
C SER A 73 -4.78 1.96 12.92
N GLY A 74 -5.96 2.44 13.36
CA GLY A 74 -7.16 2.82 12.57
C GLY A 74 -7.05 3.70 11.30
N THR A 75 -5.86 3.96 10.79
CA THR A 75 -5.51 4.25 9.41
C THR A 75 -5.29 2.95 8.62
N GLY A 76 -6.04 2.72 7.55
CA GLY A 76 -5.89 1.54 6.69
C GLY A 76 -4.45 1.29 6.22
N PHE A 77 -4.12 0.00 6.02
CA PHE A 77 -2.78 -0.47 5.63
C PHE A 77 -2.40 -0.09 4.20
N LEU A 78 -3.33 -0.20 3.25
CA LEU A 78 -3.14 0.27 1.87
C LEU A 78 -3.59 1.73 1.77
N SER A 79 -2.89 2.52 0.94
CA SER A 79 -3.23 3.91 0.66
C SER A 79 -3.06 4.18 -0.84
N GLY A 80 -4.16 4.51 -1.50
CA GLY A 80 -4.22 4.62 -2.95
C GLY A 80 -3.75 3.33 -3.65
N ARG A 81 -3.26 3.52 -4.88
CA ARG A 81 -2.61 2.47 -5.65
C ARG A 81 -1.28 2.07 -5.01
N SER A 82 -1.23 0.82 -4.57
CA SER A 82 -0.06 0.16 -4.00
C SER A 82 0.57 -0.79 -5.02
N VAL A 83 1.85 -1.12 -4.83
CA VAL A 83 2.64 -1.96 -5.74
C VAL A 83 3.14 -3.19 -4.99
N PHE A 84 3.05 -4.36 -5.60
CA PHE A 84 3.68 -5.58 -5.08
C PHE A 84 4.91 -5.95 -5.90
N VAL A 85 6.04 -6.16 -5.23
CA VAL A 85 7.32 -6.48 -5.87
C VAL A 85 8.18 -7.33 -4.93
N ASP A 86 8.71 -8.44 -5.44
CA ASP A 86 9.59 -9.36 -4.71
C ASP A 86 9.08 -9.84 -3.34
N GLY A 87 7.76 -9.99 -3.17
CA GLY A 87 7.17 -10.39 -1.90
C GLY A 87 6.84 -9.24 -0.95
N PHE A 88 7.08 -8.00 -1.36
CA PHE A 88 6.80 -6.80 -0.58
C PHE A 88 5.69 -5.97 -1.22
N ILE A 89 4.75 -5.51 -0.40
CA ILE A 89 3.80 -4.46 -0.76
C ILE A 89 4.46 -3.12 -0.43
N CYS A 90 4.54 -2.23 -1.41
CA CYS A 90 4.88 -0.81 -1.26
C CYS A 90 3.60 0.02 -1.40
N THR A 91 3.33 0.88 -0.42
CA THR A 91 2.14 1.74 -0.35
C THR A 91 2.53 3.17 0.05
N CYS A 92 1.73 4.17 -0.33
CA CYS A 92 1.97 5.55 0.05
C CYS A 92 1.83 5.75 1.57
N SER A 93 2.72 6.54 2.16
CA SER A 93 2.66 6.94 3.58
C SER A 93 2.84 8.45 3.73
N ALA A 94 2.50 9.02 4.88
CA ALA A 94 2.57 10.47 5.11
C ALA A 94 3.99 11.07 4.97
N GLU A 95 5.04 10.24 5.06
CA GLU A 95 6.44 10.68 4.95
C GLU A 95 7.20 10.04 3.78
N GLY A 96 6.54 9.20 2.99
CA GLY A 96 7.17 8.54 1.84
C GLY A 96 6.43 7.30 1.37
N VAL A 97 7.13 6.17 1.44
CA VAL A 97 6.60 4.84 1.12
C VAL A 97 6.68 3.99 2.36
N ALA A 98 5.61 3.25 2.66
CA ALA A 98 5.65 2.16 3.63
C ALA A 98 5.77 0.84 2.86
N SER A 99 6.57 -0.08 3.37
CA SER A 99 6.73 -1.41 2.78
C SER A 99 6.48 -2.52 3.79
N TYR A 100 5.88 -3.61 3.32
CA TYR A 100 5.53 -4.76 4.16
C TYR A 100 5.76 -6.06 3.40
N GLU A 101 6.44 -7.01 4.03
CA GLU A 101 6.58 -8.36 3.47
C GLU A 101 5.25 -9.10 3.60
N VAL A 102 4.81 -9.79 2.55
CA VAL A 102 3.67 -10.70 2.60
C VAL A 102 4.18 -12.13 2.71
N THR A 103 3.71 -12.85 3.71
CA THR A 103 4.05 -14.26 3.93
C THR A 103 2.80 -15.11 4.05
N GLU A 104 2.87 -16.32 3.48
CA GLU A 104 1.85 -17.35 3.67
C GLU A 104 2.35 -18.34 4.73
N GLN A 105 1.51 -18.62 5.72
CA GLN A 105 1.78 -19.63 6.75
C GLN A 105 0.46 -20.30 7.14
N ASP A 106 0.44 -21.64 7.17
CA ASP A 106 -0.72 -22.44 7.58
C ASP A 106 -2.05 -22.01 6.93
N ASN A 107 -2.03 -21.81 5.60
CA ASN A 107 -3.15 -21.33 4.77
C ASN A 107 -3.69 -19.94 5.12
N SER A 108 -2.95 -19.17 5.91
CA SER A 108 -3.25 -17.79 6.27
C SER A 108 -2.19 -16.85 5.74
N TYR A 109 -2.57 -15.60 5.49
CA TYR A 109 -1.66 -14.58 5.01
C TYR A 109 -1.33 -13.59 6.12
N TYR A 110 -0.06 -13.25 6.19
CA TYR A 110 0.46 -12.32 7.17
C TYR A 110 1.27 -11.25 6.48
N VAL A 111 1.29 -10.07 7.09
CA VAL A 111 2.23 -9.04 6.67
C VAL A 111 3.12 -8.59 7.82
N SER A 112 4.38 -8.31 7.50
CA SER A 112 5.41 -7.95 8.47
C SER A 112 5.12 -6.64 9.17
N HIS A 113 6.00 -6.27 10.10
CA HIS A 113 6.09 -4.88 10.56
C HIS A 113 6.34 -3.93 9.38
N GLN A 114 5.90 -2.69 9.54
CA GLN A 114 6.12 -1.61 8.59
C GLN A 114 7.62 -1.30 8.45
N ILE A 115 8.07 -1.20 7.20
CA ILE A 115 9.37 -0.64 6.84
C ILE A 115 9.13 0.78 6.34
N ASP A 116 9.60 1.76 7.09
CA ASP A 116 9.46 3.17 6.74
C ASP A 116 10.55 3.65 5.77
N LEU A 117 10.15 3.87 4.52
CA LEU A 117 11.01 4.43 3.48
C LEU A 117 10.69 5.93 3.34
N LYS A 118 11.28 6.72 4.24
CA LYS A 118 11.04 8.17 4.28
C LYS A 118 11.72 8.88 3.12
N PHE A 119 10.99 9.75 2.44
CA PHE A 119 11.59 10.57 1.40
C PHE A 119 12.65 11.51 1.98
N PRO A 120 13.86 11.58 1.41
CA PRO A 120 14.92 12.45 1.92
C PRO A 120 14.63 13.94 1.75
N TRP A 121 13.66 14.32 0.92
CA TRP A 121 13.24 15.70 0.75
C TRP A 121 12.04 16.04 1.64
N ARG A 122 12.14 17.16 2.38
CA ARG A 122 11.07 17.62 3.29
C ARG A 122 9.93 18.27 2.51
N LYS A 123 8.79 17.58 2.40
CA LYS A 123 7.46 18.22 2.31
C LYS A 123 6.49 17.49 3.23
N TYR A 124 5.39 18.15 3.58
CA TYR A 124 4.25 17.47 4.19
C TYR A 124 3.54 16.68 3.09
N TRP A 125 3.53 15.36 3.20
CA TRP A 125 2.86 14.49 2.25
C TRP A 125 1.59 13.94 2.88
N GLU A 126 0.51 14.01 2.13
CA GLU A 126 -0.75 13.39 2.51
C GLU A 126 -0.87 12.12 1.65
N SER A 127 -0.83 10.94 2.27
CA SER A 127 -0.83 9.66 1.55
C SER A 127 -2.05 9.51 0.65
N TYR A 128 -3.22 10.02 1.05
CA TYR A 128 -4.45 10.02 0.26
C TYR A 128 -4.39 10.86 -1.03
N ARG A 129 -3.35 11.69 -1.21
CA ARG A 129 -3.07 12.46 -2.44
C ARG A 129 -1.89 11.91 -3.21
N MET A 130 -1.43 10.72 -2.87
CA MET A 130 -0.36 10.04 -3.55
C MET A 130 -0.84 8.71 -4.11
N CYS A 131 -0.22 8.27 -5.18
CA CYS A 131 -0.31 6.87 -5.61
C CYS A 131 1.05 6.42 -6.13
N LEU A 132 1.25 5.10 -6.12
CA LEU A 132 2.46 4.48 -6.65
C LEU A 132 2.16 3.82 -7.99
N ASP A 133 3.16 3.85 -8.87
CA ASP A 133 3.23 2.98 -10.03
C ASP A 133 4.59 2.30 -10.11
N TYR A 134 4.61 1.09 -10.66
CA TYR A 134 5.83 0.33 -10.84
C TYR A 134 6.49 0.73 -12.16
N VAL A 135 7.76 1.11 -12.11
CA VAL A 135 8.53 1.48 -13.31
C VAL A 135 9.39 0.31 -13.77
N GLY A 136 10.02 -0.37 -12.82
CA GLY A 136 10.94 -1.45 -13.13
C GLY A 136 11.86 -1.79 -11.98
N LYS A 137 12.78 -2.72 -12.24
CA LYS A 137 13.78 -3.16 -11.29
C LYS A 137 15.15 -3.19 -11.96
N ASP A 138 16.14 -2.61 -11.30
CA ASP A 138 17.53 -2.72 -11.74
C ASP A 138 18.01 -4.14 -11.51
N THR A 139 18.35 -4.84 -12.60
CA THR A 139 18.82 -6.23 -12.57
C THR A 139 20.19 -6.38 -11.90
N THR A 140 20.99 -5.32 -11.82
CA THR A 140 22.34 -5.38 -11.24
C THR A 140 22.31 -5.15 -9.74
N SER A 141 21.63 -4.09 -9.27
CA SER A 141 21.57 -3.77 -7.84
C SER A 141 20.36 -4.38 -7.11
N GLY A 142 19.34 -4.83 -7.84
CA GLY A 142 18.07 -5.26 -7.27
C GLY A 142 17.14 -4.10 -6.88
N ALA A 143 17.56 -2.85 -7.09
CA ALA A 143 16.79 -1.68 -6.70
C ALA A 143 15.46 -1.59 -7.48
N ILE A 144 14.41 -1.20 -6.77
CA ILE A 144 13.06 -1.05 -7.30
C ILE A 144 12.84 0.41 -7.67
N MET A 145 12.34 0.65 -8.88
CA MET A 145 12.01 1.98 -9.38
C MET A 145 10.49 2.16 -9.33
N LEU A 146 10.04 3.19 -8.61
CA LEU A 146 8.62 3.54 -8.51
C LEU A 146 8.39 4.97 -9.00
N CYS A 147 7.24 5.20 -9.60
CA CYS A 147 6.68 6.53 -9.80
C CYS A 147 5.78 6.87 -8.62
N VAL A 148 6.01 8.03 -8.02
CA VAL A 148 5.14 8.63 -7.01
C VAL A 148 4.39 9.76 -7.69
N VAL A 149 3.09 9.56 -7.92
CA VAL A 149 2.20 10.59 -8.50
C VAL A 149 1.53 11.32 -7.35
N GLN A 150 1.61 12.64 -7.36
CA GLN A 150 1.07 13.49 -6.29
C GLN A 150 0.24 14.63 -6.86
N GLY A 151 -0.99 14.76 -6.37
CA GLY A 151 -1.83 15.94 -6.60
C GLY A 151 -1.52 17.07 -5.62
N LYS A 152 -1.31 18.28 -6.13
CA LYS A 152 -1.22 19.51 -5.33
C LYS A 152 -2.38 20.43 -5.66
N THR A 153 -3.21 20.71 -4.65
CA THR A 153 -4.21 21.78 -4.71
C THR A 153 -3.60 23.04 -4.12
N PHE A 154 -3.42 24.08 -4.92
CA PHE A 154 -3.26 25.43 -4.37
C PHE A 154 -4.66 25.93 -4.01
N LEU A 155 -4.93 26.18 -2.73
CA LEU A 155 -6.02 27.06 -2.34
C LEU A 155 -5.53 28.50 -2.56
N GLU A 156 -5.47 28.95 -3.81
CA GLU A 156 -5.24 30.38 -4.06
C GLU A 156 -6.53 31.15 -3.79
N PRO A 157 -6.47 32.24 -2.99
CA PRO A 157 -7.58 33.14 -2.83
C PRO A 157 -7.73 33.98 -4.10
N CYS A 158 -8.88 33.86 -4.78
CA CYS A 158 -9.38 34.65 -5.92
C CYS A 158 -9.26 34.01 -7.32
N ASN A 159 -10.40 33.56 -7.84
CA ASN A 159 -10.91 33.71 -9.22
C ASN A 159 -10.02 33.47 -10.46
N MET A 160 -8.83 32.87 -10.33
CA MET A 160 -8.12 32.30 -11.47
C MET A 160 -8.39 30.79 -11.50
N MET A 161 -8.53 30.23 -12.70
CA MET A 161 -8.82 28.80 -12.91
C MET A 161 -7.90 27.96 -12.02
N ALA A 162 -8.48 27.09 -11.20
CA ALA A 162 -7.71 26.24 -10.31
C ALA A 162 -6.89 25.25 -11.16
N GLN A 163 -5.62 25.59 -11.43
CA GLN A 163 -4.69 24.66 -12.04
C GLN A 163 -4.27 23.65 -10.99
N HIS A 164 -4.56 22.38 -11.24
CA HIS A 164 -4.14 21.29 -10.37
C HIS A 164 -2.79 20.78 -10.87
N PHE A 165 -1.77 20.96 -10.05
CA PHE A 165 -0.44 20.44 -10.37
C PHE A 165 -0.36 18.98 -9.98
N VAL A 166 0.15 18.17 -10.91
CA VAL A 166 0.53 16.78 -10.65
C VAL A 166 2.04 16.68 -10.73
N TYR A 167 2.65 16.26 -9.63
CA TYR A 167 4.07 15.94 -9.59
C TYR A 167 4.23 14.43 -9.77
N ILE A 168 5.10 14.04 -10.69
CA ILE A 168 5.49 12.64 -10.90
C ILE A 168 6.95 12.55 -10.53
N THR A 169 7.25 11.91 -9.41
CA THR A 169 8.62 11.74 -8.93
C THR A 169 9.04 10.30 -9.13
N VAL A 170 10.15 10.06 -9.84
CA VAL A 170 10.75 8.73 -9.93
C VAL A 170 11.65 8.54 -8.71
N VAL A 171 11.37 7.50 -7.95
CA VAL A 171 12.13 7.13 -6.75
C VAL A 171 12.76 5.76 -6.92
N GLN A 172 13.97 5.63 -6.39
CA GLN A 172 14.69 4.37 -6.33
C GLN A 172 14.69 3.87 -4.89
N ILE A 173 14.08 2.71 -4.67
CA ILE A 173 14.14 1.96 -3.42
C ILE A 173 15.32 1.00 -3.50
N LYS A 174 16.33 1.25 -2.67
CA LYS A 174 17.46 0.32 -2.49
C LYS A 174 17.01 -0.85 -1.65
N THR A 175 17.54 -2.01 -2.00
CA THR A 175 17.21 -3.28 -1.35
C THR A 175 18.43 -3.94 -0.76
N GLU A 176 18.26 -4.60 0.37
CA GLU A 176 19.27 -5.43 1.01
C GLU A 176 18.90 -6.92 0.84
N LYS A 177 19.89 -7.76 0.55
CA LYS A 177 19.67 -9.21 0.48
C LYS A 177 19.59 -9.79 1.90
N ILE A 178 18.46 -10.39 2.24
CA ILE A 178 18.27 -11.05 3.54
C ILE A 178 18.60 -12.55 3.46
N HIS A 179 18.59 -13.23 4.62
CA HIS A 179 19.09 -14.60 4.76
C HIS A 179 18.35 -15.62 3.88
N ASP A 180 17.09 -15.35 3.52
CA ASP A 180 16.27 -16.16 2.62
C ASP A 180 16.46 -15.80 1.12
N GLY A 181 17.47 -14.98 0.81
CA GLY A 181 17.76 -14.54 -0.56
C GLY A 181 16.80 -13.47 -1.12
N LYS A 182 15.70 -13.17 -0.42
CA LYS A 182 14.80 -12.06 -0.75
C LYS A 182 15.51 -10.71 -0.67
N LEU A 183 14.98 -9.74 -1.42
CA LEU A 183 15.47 -8.36 -1.45
C LEU A 183 14.53 -7.49 -0.63
N LYS A 184 14.96 -7.15 0.59
CA LYS A 184 14.18 -6.32 1.51
C LYS A 184 14.38 -4.84 1.17
N PRO A 185 13.31 -4.05 1.01
CA PRO A 185 13.42 -2.59 0.92
C PRO A 185 14.11 -1.98 2.15
N GLU A 186 15.05 -1.06 1.92
CA GLU A 186 15.88 -0.49 2.99
C GLU A 186 15.83 1.04 3.00
N THR A 187 16.07 1.68 1.85
CA THR A 187 16.12 3.14 1.75
C THR A 187 15.52 3.62 0.43
N VAL A 188 15.00 4.85 0.41
CA VAL A 188 14.47 5.49 -0.79
C VAL A 188 15.32 6.71 -1.16
N THR A 189 15.56 6.87 -2.46
CA THR A 189 16.33 7.98 -3.02
C THR A 189 15.60 8.60 -4.21
N HIS A 190 15.77 9.90 -4.39
CA HIS A 190 15.22 10.62 -5.53
C HIS A 190 16.04 10.33 -6.79
N VAL A 191 15.38 10.04 -7.90
CA VAL A 191 16.03 9.89 -9.22
C VAL A 191 15.73 11.09 -10.10
N ASP A 192 14.44 11.37 -10.35
CA ASP A 192 14.02 12.42 -11.27
C ASP A 192 12.63 12.97 -10.92
N ILE A 193 12.29 14.15 -11.44
CA ILE A 193 10.99 14.80 -11.24
C ILE A 193 10.41 15.35 -12.54
N GLY A 194 9.22 14.87 -12.90
CA GLY A 194 8.34 15.47 -13.88
C GLY A 194 7.25 16.30 -13.20
N THR A 195 6.88 17.44 -13.79
CA THR A 195 5.70 18.21 -13.38
C THR A 195 4.76 18.32 -14.56
N SER A 196 3.50 17.97 -14.34
CA SER A 196 2.41 18.20 -15.28
C SER A 196 1.32 19.01 -14.60
N PHE A 197 0.45 19.64 -15.38
CA PHE A 197 -0.72 20.33 -14.87
C PHE A 197 -1.96 19.78 -15.56
N ILE A 198 -3.04 19.68 -14.81
CA ILE A 198 -4.35 19.32 -15.32
C ILE A 198 -5.24 20.55 -15.19
N GLU A 199 -5.74 21.04 -16.33
CA GLU A 199 -6.83 22.00 -16.36
C GLU A 199 -8.14 21.25 -16.11
N MET A 200 -8.72 21.43 -14.92
CA MET A 200 -10.04 20.91 -14.58
C MET A 200 -10.96 22.06 -14.20
N ASN A 201 -12.23 21.96 -14.64
CA ASN A 201 -13.30 22.87 -14.20
C ASN A 201 -13.77 22.57 -12.77
N GLU A 202 -13.21 21.54 -12.11
CA GLU A 202 -13.58 21.09 -10.77
C GLU A 202 -12.51 21.43 -9.71
N ARG A 203 -12.94 21.53 -8.45
CA ARG A 203 -12.12 22.07 -7.35
C ARG A 203 -11.07 21.11 -6.77
N GLN A 204 -11.01 19.83 -7.15
CA GLN A 204 -10.09 18.87 -6.52
C GLN A 204 -9.70 17.72 -7.46
N THR A 205 -8.39 17.45 -7.58
CA THR A 205 -7.87 16.24 -8.25
C THR A 205 -7.59 15.15 -7.23
N TRP A 206 -8.17 13.97 -7.43
CA TRP A 206 -7.89 12.76 -6.65
C TRP A 206 -6.88 11.90 -7.39
N THR A 207 -5.61 11.95 -6.99
CA THR A 207 -4.53 11.16 -7.63
C THR A 207 -4.32 9.80 -6.97
N SER A 208 -5.08 9.44 -5.95
CA SER A 208 -4.92 8.16 -5.23
C SER A 208 -5.08 6.92 -6.11
N ASN A 209 -5.73 7.05 -7.28
CA ASN A 209 -6.06 5.96 -8.18
C ASN A 209 -5.60 6.20 -9.63
N CYS A 210 -4.44 6.82 -9.86
CA CYS A 210 -3.96 7.03 -11.23
C CYS A 210 -3.58 5.71 -11.92
N PHE A 211 -4.03 5.56 -13.17
CA PHE A 211 -3.67 4.47 -14.07
C PHE A 211 -2.85 5.03 -15.23
N VAL A 212 -1.67 4.46 -15.45
CA VAL A 212 -1.00 4.61 -16.75
C VAL A 212 -1.63 3.56 -17.67
N VAL A 213 -2.21 4.02 -18.77
CA VAL A 213 -2.69 3.13 -19.83
C VAL A 213 -1.52 2.98 -20.80
N ASP A 214 -0.94 1.78 -20.88
CA ASP A 214 0.02 1.48 -21.94
C ASP A 214 -0.71 1.55 -23.30
N PRO A 215 -0.22 2.35 -24.27
CA PRO A 215 -0.83 2.51 -25.58
C PRO A 215 -0.69 1.28 -26.49
#